data_AF-A0A2A3LDM5-F1
#
_entry.id   AF-A0A2A3LDM5-F1
#
_cell.length_a   1.000
_cell.length_b   1.000
_cell.length_c   1.000
_cell.angle_alpha   90.00
_cell.angle_beta   90.00
_cell.angle_gamma   90.00
#
_symmetry.space_group_name_H-M   'P 1'
#
loop_
_entity.id
_entity.type
_entity.pdbx_description
1 polymer ?
#
loop_
_entity_poly.entity_id
_entity_poly.type
_entity_poly.pdbx_seq_one_letter_code
_entity_poly.pdbx_strand_id
1 'polypeptide(L)'
;MYELVQSGAAVTVEEVRLAARISRSSAYDAVAELARLDLLRRRDRQLEPGGVSLDELATRLGIPAIRAARIAAHQHARQQWRRWLNTRQVPYTEPALVTPPQYGHQTQCDPLSPHDTDEYLAAVMATGPPELQP
;
A
#
# COMPACT_ATOMS: atom_id res chain seq x y z
N MET A 1 -13.02 -9.22 -7.40
CA MET A 1 -14.21 -9.71 -8.15
C MET A 1 -14.13 -9.30 -9.60
N TYR A 2 -14.26 -7.99 -9.92
CA TYR A 2 -14.10 -7.50 -11.30
C TYR A 2 -12.81 -8.03 -11.95
N GLU A 3 -11.66 -7.85 -11.29
CA GLU A 3 -10.37 -8.36 -11.80
C GLU A 3 -10.30 -9.87 -12.01
N LEU A 4 -11.04 -10.66 -11.20
CA LEU A 4 -11.06 -12.13 -11.35
C LEU A 4 -11.81 -12.54 -12.62
N VAL A 5 -12.88 -11.82 -12.96
CA VAL A 5 -13.64 -12.04 -14.18
C VAL A 5 -12.89 -11.46 -15.39
N GLN A 6 -12.30 -10.27 -15.24
CA GLN A 6 -11.53 -9.59 -16.29
C GLN A 6 -10.29 -10.39 -16.71
N SER A 7 -9.61 -11.03 -15.76
CA SER A 7 -8.46 -11.91 -16.03
C SER A 7 -8.87 -13.31 -16.52
N GLY A 8 -10.16 -13.65 -16.50
CA GLY A 8 -10.66 -14.99 -16.81
C GLY A 8 -10.36 -16.04 -15.73
N ALA A 9 -9.83 -15.64 -14.57
CA ALA A 9 -9.52 -16.53 -13.45
C ALA A 9 -10.76 -17.12 -12.76
N ALA A 10 -11.93 -16.49 -12.93
CA ALA A 10 -13.21 -17.00 -12.47
C ALA A 10 -14.33 -16.54 -13.40
N VAL A 11 -15.18 -17.48 -13.82
CA VAL A 11 -16.28 -17.25 -14.76
C VAL A 11 -17.65 -17.45 -14.13
N THR A 12 -17.73 -17.92 -12.89
CA THR A 12 -19.00 -18.03 -12.15
C THR A 12 -18.99 -17.27 -10.82
N VAL A 13 -20.19 -16.94 -10.31
CA VAL A 13 -20.32 -16.25 -9.01
C VAL A 13 -19.70 -17.07 -7.88
N GLU A 14 -19.82 -18.40 -7.92
CA GLU A 14 -19.24 -19.29 -6.90
C GLU A 14 -17.71 -19.36 -6.99
N GLU A 15 -17.14 -19.45 -8.19
CA GLU A 15 -15.68 -19.36 -8.37
C GLU A 15 -15.13 -18.03 -7.85
N VAL A 16 -15.78 -16.92 -8.21
CA VAL A 16 -15.41 -15.59 -7.71
C VAL A 16 -15.52 -15.52 -6.19
N ARG A 17 -16.59 -16.06 -5.61
CA ARG A 17 -16.79 -16.07 -4.15
C ARG A 17 -15.68 -16.84 -3.44
N LEU A 18 -15.34 -18.01 -3.94
CA LEU A 18 -14.28 -18.86 -3.38
C LEU A 18 -12.90 -18.20 -3.53
N ALA A 19 -12.58 -17.68 -4.71
CA ALA A 19 -11.32 -17.00 -4.98
C ALA A 19 -11.16 -15.71 -4.15
N ALA A 20 -12.23 -14.92 -4.01
CA ALA A 20 -12.22 -13.71 -3.19
C ALA A 20 -12.40 -13.99 -1.68
N ARG A 21 -12.71 -15.23 -1.28
CA ARG A 21 -12.93 -15.66 0.11
C ARG A 21 -13.99 -14.81 0.84
N ILE A 22 -15.07 -14.47 0.15
CA ILE A 22 -16.18 -13.67 0.70
C ILE A 22 -17.42 -14.52 0.98
N SER A 23 -18.34 -13.96 1.76
CA SER A 23 -19.64 -14.59 2.01
C SER A 23 -20.47 -14.69 0.73
N ARG A 24 -21.46 -15.59 0.73
CA ARG A 24 -22.37 -15.75 -0.41
C ARG A 24 -23.17 -14.49 -0.69
N SER A 25 -23.79 -13.88 0.34
CA SER A 25 -24.55 -12.65 0.18
C SER A 25 -23.69 -11.53 -0.41
N SER A 26 -22.52 -11.28 0.16
CA SER A 26 -21.58 -10.26 -0.34
C SER A 26 -21.15 -10.51 -1.79
N ALA A 27 -21.02 -11.77 -2.21
CA ALA A 27 -20.70 -12.09 -3.59
C ALA A 27 -21.85 -11.71 -4.55
N TYR A 28 -23.09 -12.05 -4.20
CA TYR A 28 -24.25 -11.70 -5.02
C TYR A 28 -24.51 -10.19 -5.05
N ASP A 29 -24.37 -9.51 -3.91
CA ASP A 29 -24.53 -8.05 -3.82
C ASP A 29 -23.47 -7.34 -4.68
N ALA A 30 -22.20 -7.76 -4.58
CA ALA A 30 -21.13 -7.19 -5.40
C ALA A 30 -21.34 -7.45 -6.89
N VAL A 31 -21.77 -8.66 -7.29
CA VAL A 31 -22.10 -8.95 -8.70
C VAL A 31 -23.26 -8.08 -9.19
N ALA A 32 -24.29 -7.88 -8.37
CA ALA A 32 -25.43 -7.04 -8.72
C ALA A 32 -25.02 -5.58 -8.93
N GLU A 33 -24.19 -5.02 -8.05
CA GLU A 33 -23.69 -3.65 -8.19
C GLU A 33 -22.77 -3.48 -9.40
N LEU A 34 -21.87 -4.44 -9.64
CA LEU A 34 -20.99 -4.40 -10.82
C LEU A 34 -21.79 -4.53 -12.12
N ALA A 35 -22.86 -5.33 -12.13
CA ALA A 35 -23.75 -5.42 -13.27
C ALA A 35 -24.56 -4.15 -13.50
N ARG A 36 -25.02 -3.50 -12.42
CA ARG A 36 -25.74 -2.22 -12.48
C ARG A 36 -24.88 -1.11 -13.10
N LEU A 37 -23.56 -1.17 -12.91
CA LEU A 37 -22.60 -0.22 -13.48
C LEU A 37 -22.10 -0.62 -14.88
N ASP A 38 -22.59 -1.73 -15.43
CA ASP A 38 -22.13 -2.34 -16.69
C ASP A 38 -20.63 -2.68 -16.70
N LEU A 39 -20.06 -2.92 -15.51
CA LEU A 39 -18.68 -3.43 -15.35
C LEU A 39 -18.63 -4.94 -15.54
N LEU A 40 -19.71 -5.65 -15.19
CA LEU A 40 -19.87 -7.09 -15.43
C LEU A 40 -21.21 -7.37 -16.08
N ARG A 41 -21.31 -8.45 -16.84
CA ARG A 41 -22.55 -8.98 -17.41
C ARG A 41 -22.69 -10.45 -17.08
N ARG A 42 -23.93 -10.92 -17.11
CA ARG A 42 -24.25 -12.32 -16.84
C ARG A 42 -24.83 -12.95 -18.10
N ARG A 43 -24.17 -14.00 -18.60
CA ARG A 43 -24.58 -14.74 -19.79
C ARG A 43 -24.61 -16.22 -19.50
N ASP A 44 -25.76 -16.88 -19.68
CA ASP A 44 -25.91 -18.34 -19.57
C ASP A 44 -25.26 -18.96 -18.31
N ARG A 45 -25.37 -18.24 -17.17
CA ARG A 45 -24.78 -18.53 -15.83
C ARG A 45 -23.32 -18.15 -15.61
N GLN A 46 -22.63 -17.66 -16.63
CA GLN A 46 -21.28 -17.12 -16.52
C GLN A 46 -21.28 -15.61 -16.31
N LEU A 47 -20.19 -15.12 -15.74
CA LEU A 47 -19.85 -13.71 -15.60
C LEU A 47 -18.85 -13.35 -16.69
N GLU A 48 -19.12 -12.26 -17.38
CA GLU A 48 -18.25 -11.70 -18.41
C GLU A 48 -17.99 -10.21 -18.08
N PRO A 49 -16.87 -9.63 -18.53
CA PRO A 49 -16.70 -8.17 -18.52
C PRO A 49 -17.86 -7.46 -19.23
N GLY A 50 -18.30 -6.35 -18.67
CA GLY A 50 -19.35 -5.51 -19.26
C GLY A 50 -18.81 -4.54 -20.32
N GLY A 51 -19.68 -3.61 -20.75
CA GLY A 51 -19.34 -2.62 -21.78
C GLY A 51 -18.56 -1.41 -21.27
N VAL A 52 -18.44 -1.26 -19.95
CA VAL A 52 -17.77 -0.12 -19.31
C VAL A 52 -16.51 -0.60 -18.60
N SER A 53 -15.41 0.12 -18.76
CA SER A 53 -14.18 -0.14 -17.99
C SER A 53 -14.16 0.67 -16.68
N LEU A 54 -13.33 0.23 -15.72
CA LEU A 54 -13.10 1.00 -14.49
C LEU A 54 -12.53 2.39 -14.77
N ASP A 55 -11.68 2.54 -15.79
CA ASP A 55 -11.08 3.82 -16.17
C ASP A 55 -12.10 4.78 -16.78
N GLU A 56 -13.01 4.30 -17.61
CA GLU A 56 -14.13 5.08 -18.14
C GLU A 56 -15.07 5.52 -17.02
N LEU A 57 -15.40 4.60 -16.09
CA LEU A 57 -16.21 4.91 -14.93
C LEU A 57 -15.54 5.97 -14.05
N ALA A 58 -14.24 5.82 -13.78
CA ALA A 58 -13.46 6.77 -13.00
C ALA A 58 -13.43 8.15 -13.65
N THR A 59 -13.27 8.20 -14.98
CA THR A 59 -13.29 9.43 -15.76
C THR A 59 -14.66 10.11 -15.67
N ARG A 60 -15.75 9.35 -15.86
CA ARG A 60 -17.13 9.85 -15.76
C ARG A 60 -17.46 10.40 -14.37
N LEU A 61 -16.92 9.78 -13.33
CA LEU A 61 -17.09 10.20 -11.93
C LEU A 61 -16.12 11.32 -11.52
N GLY A 62 -15.23 11.78 -12.41
CA GLY A 62 -14.26 12.84 -12.12
C GLY A 62 -13.20 12.44 -11.09
N ILE A 63 -12.99 11.14 -10.84
CA ILE A 63 -12.01 10.62 -9.86
C ILE A 63 -10.59 11.13 -10.14
N PRO A 64 -10.11 11.22 -11.40
CA PRO A 64 -8.80 11.77 -11.68
C PRO A 64 -8.62 13.22 -11.18
N ALA A 65 -9.65 14.06 -11.35
CA ALA A 65 -9.62 15.45 -10.91
C ALA A 65 -9.62 15.54 -9.37
N ILE A 66 -10.45 14.75 -8.70
CA ILE A 66 -10.50 14.68 -7.23
C ILE A 66 -9.13 14.22 -6.68
N ARG A 67 -8.53 13.20 -7.29
CA ARG A 67 -7.21 12.70 -6.92
C ARG A 67 -6.14 13.78 -7.09
N ALA A 68 -6.13 14.48 -8.23
CA ALA A 68 -5.20 15.56 -8.51
C ALA A 68 -5.32 16.70 -7.48
N ALA A 69 -6.56 17.11 -7.14
CA ALA A 69 -6.81 18.13 -6.14
C ALA A 69 -6.27 17.73 -4.75
N ARG A 70 -6.49 16.47 -4.34
CA ARG A 70 -5.99 15.95 -3.06
C ARG A 70 -4.46 15.93 -3.00
N ILE A 71 -3.81 15.52 -4.08
CA ILE A 71 -2.34 15.54 -4.20
C ILE A 71 -1.82 16.98 -4.11
N ALA A 72 -2.42 17.91 -4.85
CA ALA A 72 -2.03 19.32 -4.85
C ALA A 72 -2.17 19.95 -3.45
N ALA A 73 -3.28 19.67 -2.74
CA ALA A 73 -3.48 20.15 -1.38
C ALA A 73 -2.41 19.62 -0.41
N HIS A 74 -2.08 18.34 -0.49
CA HIS A 74 -1.02 17.75 0.33
C HIS A 74 0.36 18.34 0.01
N GLN A 75 0.68 18.52 -1.29
CA GLN A 75 1.93 19.14 -1.71
C GLN A 75 2.03 20.59 -1.22
N HIS A 76 0.95 21.37 -1.32
CA HIS A 76 0.90 22.74 -0.81
C HIS A 76 1.12 22.78 0.70
N ALA A 77 0.45 21.92 1.47
CA ALA A 77 0.64 21.82 2.92
C ALA A 77 2.10 21.47 3.28
N ARG A 78 2.72 20.52 2.57
CA ARG A 78 4.14 20.16 2.76
C ARG A 78 5.08 21.31 2.43
N GLN A 79 4.82 22.07 1.36
CA GLN A 79 5.60 23.24 1.01
C GLN A 79 5.47 24.34 2.08
N GLN A 80 4.26 24.60 2.56
CA GLN A 80 4.02 25.57 3.63
C GLN A 80 4.75 25.17 4.92
N TRP A 81 4.68 23.89 5.30
CA TRP A 81 5.41 23.37 6.45
C TRP A 81 6.93 23.50 6.30
N ARG A 82 7.47 23.18 5.11
CA ARG A 82 8.90 23.37 4.83
C ARG A 82 9.33 24.84 4.90
N ARG A 83 8.52 25.75 4.35
CA ARG A 83 8.77 27.20 4.45
C ARG A 83 8.81 27.64 5.90
N TRP A 84 7.81 27.22 6.69
CA TRP A 84 7.76 27.51 8.12
C TRP A 84 9.01 26.98 8.84
N LEU A 85 9.42 25.73 8.59
CA LEU A 85 10.65 25.16 9.17
C LEU A 85 11.88 25.99 8.84
N ASN A 86 12.02 26.41 7.58
CA ASN A 86 13.19 27.20 7.15
C ASN A 86 13.22 28.60 7.75
N THR A 87 12.05 29.20 8.01
CA THR A 87 11.95 30.51 8.68
C THR A 87 12.08 30.42 10.19
N ARG A 88 11.98 29.22 10.76
CA ARG A 88 12.04 29.02 12.19
C ARG A 88 13.48 29.08 12.65
N GLN A 89 13.87 30.21 13.23
CA GLN A 89 15.03 30.25 14.13
C GLN A 89 14.64 29.47 15.38
N VAL A 90 14.92 28.17 15.39
CA VAL A 90 14.86 27.38 16.62
C VAL A 90 16.15 27.69 17.38
N PRO A 91 16.11 28.41 18.51
CA PRO A 91 17.29 28.47 19.37
C PRO A 91 17.64 27.03 19.74
N TYR A 92 18.91 26.67 19.59
CA TYR A 92 19.41 25.36 19.99
C TYR A 92 18.94 25.10 21.43
N THR A 93 17.99 24.19 21.56
CA THR A 93 17.54 23.70 22.85
C THR A 93 18.39 22.47 23.07
N GLU A 94 19.30 22.54 24.03
CA GLU A 94 20.01 21.35 24.51
C GLU A 94 18.95 20.26 24.69
N PRO A 95 19.11 19.07 24.09
CA PRO A 95 18.17 18.00 24.34
C PRO A 95 18.16 17.83 25.86
N ALA A 96 17.00 18.06 26.48
CA ALA A 96 16.82 17.62 27.86
C ALA A 96 17.31 16.17 27.89
N LEU A 97 18.02 15.76 28.94
CA LEU A 97 18.29 14.35 29.21
C LEU A 97 16.94 13.67 29.41
N VAL A 98 16.25 13.38 28.30
CA VAL A 98 15.02 12.63 28.27
C VAL A 98 15.49 11.22 28.51
N THR A 99 15.38 10.76 29.75
CA THR A 99 15.37 9.34 30.05
C THR A 99 14.39 8.72 29.05
N PRO A 100 14.86 7.89 28.10
CA PRO A 100 13.96 7.36 27.09
C PRO A 100 12.81 6.64 27.80
N PRO A 101 11.56 6.85 27.38
CA PRO A 101 10.46 6.08 27.92
C PRO A 101 10.84 4.59 27.81
N GLN A 102 10.75 3.89 28.93
CA GLN A 102 11.00 2.45 29.00
C GLN A 102 9.84 1.74 28.29
N TYR A 103 9.77 1.86 26.97
CA TYR A 103 9.01 0.93 26.16
C TYR A 103 9.68 -0.42 26.41
N GLY A 104 8.94 -1.33 27.04
CA GLY A 104 9.44 -2.67 27.37
C GLY A 104 10.20 -3.22 26.18
N HIS A 105 11.51 -3.44 26.39
CA HIS A 105 12.49 -3.95 25.45
C HIS A 105 11.86 -4.38 24.13
N GLN A 106 11.79 -3.47 23.15
CA GLN A 106 11.78 -3.92 21.77
C GLN A 106 13.07 -4.70 21.63
N THR A 107 12.97 -6.03 21.66
CA THR A 107 14.05 -6.88 21.21
C THR A 107 14.32 -6.41 19.80
N GLN A 108 15.36 -5.59 19.61
CA GLN A 108 16.01 -5.51 18.33
C GLN A 108 16.33 -6.98 18.03
N CYS A 109 15.52 -7.60 17.17
CA CYS A 109 15.96 -8.81 16.50
C CYS A 109 17.12 -8.36 15.64
N ASP A 110 18.31 -8.39 16.22
CA ASP A 110 19.53 -8.37 15.45
C ASP A 110 19.41 -9.57 14.50
N PRO A 111 19.42 -9.36 13.18
CA PRO A 111 19.28 -10.46 12.22
C PRO A 111 20.45 -11.47 12.32
N LEU A 112 21.52 -11.13 13.03
CA LEU A 112 22.69 -11.96 13.26
C LEU A 112 22.70 -12.49 14.71
N SER A 113 22.99 -13.78 14.86
CA SER A 113 23.35 -14.33 16.17
C SER A 113 24.65 -13.67 16.66
N PRO A 114 24.89 -13.53 17.98
CA PRO A 114 26.16 -13.01 18.49
C PRO A 114 27.40 -13.72 17.91
N HIS A 115 27.28 -15.02 17.60
CA HIS A 115 28.33 -15.79 16.95
C HIS A 115 28.59 -15.35 15.50
N ASP A 116 27.52 -15.12 14.73
CA ASP A 116 27.62 -14.67 13.34
C ASP A 116 28.17 -13.24 13.26
N THR A 117 27.85 -12.42 14.27
CA THR A 117 28.40 -11.07 14.43
C THR A 117 29.92 -11.12 14.67
N ASP A 118 30.40 -12.00 15.54
CA ASP A 118 31.83 -12.16 15.81
C ASP A 118 32.60 -12.67 14.58
N GLU A 119 32.02 -13.62 13.83
CA GLU A 119 32.60 -14.13 12.59
C GLU A 119 32.65 -13.05 11.49
N TYR A 120 31.57 -12.29 11.33
CA TYR A 120 31.51 -11.15 10.42
C TYR A 120 32.56 -10.08 10.79
N LEU A 121 32.67 -9.72 12.07
CA LEU A 121 33.66 -8.74 12.53
C LEU A 121 35.09 -9.24 12.31
N ALA A 122 35.38 -10.51 12.57
CA ALA A 122 36.70 -11.09 12.30
C ALA A 122 37.04 -11.04 10.81
N ALA A 123 36.08 -11.36 9.93
CA ALA A 123 36.25 -11.29 8.49
C ALA A 123 36.46 -9.85 7.98
N VAL A 124 35.69 -8.88 8.47
CA VAL A 124 35.85 -7.45 8.12
C VAL A 124 37.20 -6.90 8.60
N MET A 125 37.63 -7.26 9.80
CA MET A 125 38.92 -6.81 10.33
C MET A 125 40.11 -7.44 9.59
N ALA A 126 39.95 -8.65 9.04
CA ALA A 126 40.98 -9.32 8.25
C ALA A 126 41.04 -8.85 6.79
N THR A 127 39.89 -8.53 6.17
CA THR A 127 39.78 -8.32 4.72
C THR A 127 39.43 -6.88 4.33
N GLY A 128 39.13 -6.02 5.32
CA GLY A 128 38.55 -4.70 5.11
C GLY A 128 37.03 -4.77 4.91
N PRO A 129 36.31 -3.64 5.03
CA PRO A 129 34.87 -3.61 4.79
C PRO A 129 34.56 -4.03 3.35
N PRO A 130 33.50 -4.83 3.12
CA PRO A 130 33.13 -5.25 1.77
C PRO A 130 32.78 -4.03 0.92
N GLU A 131 33.15 -4.05 -0.36
CA GLU A 131 32.77 -2.98 -1.28
C GLU A 131 31.25 -2.93 -1.40
N LEU A 132 30.67 -1.74 -1.17
CA LEU A 132 29.24 -1.52 -1.34
C LEU A 132 28.92 -1.73 -2.83
N GLN A 133 28.21 -2.82 -3.12
CA GLN A 133 27.71 -3.06 -4.47
C GLN A 133 26.78 -1.90 -4.88
N PRO A 134 26.91 -1.38 -6.13
CA PRO A 134 26.10 -0.26 -6.62
C PRO A 134 24.62 -0.60 -6.79
#